data_AF-A0AAU1APM9-F1
#
_entry.id   AF-A0AAU1APM9-F1
#
_cell.length_a   1.000
_cell.length_b   1.000
_cell.length_c   1.000
_cell.angle_alpha   90.00
_cell.angle_beta   90.00
_cell.angle_gamma   90.00
#
_symmetry.space_group_name_H-M   'P 1'
#
loop_
_entity.id
_entity.type
_entity.pdbx_description
1 polymer ?
#
loop_
_entity_poly.entity_id
_entity_poly.type
_entity_poly.pdbx_seq_one_letter_code
_entity_poly.pdbx_strand_id
1 'polypeptide(L)'
;MYLAVVAALDPTIELDPDLLARIQQHVTRREDDLAGALIGDDLLDLFAFSGTPEHVAGQAAEVFDAGASRVEFGNPHGLTPHGGIDLLGRRVPPLLRG
;
A
#
# COMPACT_ATOMS: atom_id res chain seq x y z
N MET A 1 5.34 -5.96 -8.80
CA MET A 1 4.64 -4.84 -8.14
C MET A 1 3.17 -4.80 -8.59
N TYR A 2 2.21 -4.88 -7.66
CA TYR A 2 0.77 -5.02 -7.97
C TYR A 2 0.16 -3.79 -8.65
N LEU A 3 0.54 -2.59 -8.19
CA LEU A 3 0.10 -1.30 -8.74
C LEU A 3 0.25 -1.21 -10.27
N ALA A 4 1.39 -1.66 -10.81
CA ALA A 4 1.68 -1.61 -12.24
C ALA A 4 0.69 -2.41 -13.12
N VAL A 5 -0.06 -3.34 -12.52
CA VAL A 5 -1.07 -4.15 -13.21
C VAL A 5 -2.47 -3.59 -12.93
N VAL A 6 -2.78 -3.28 -11.67
CA VAL A 6 -4.15 -2.99 -11.25
C VAL A 6 -4.57 -1.54 -11.46
N ALA A 7 -3.63 -0.59 -11.44
CA ALA A 7 -3.97 0.82 -11.62
C ALA A 7 -4.67 1.11 -12.96
N ALA A 8 -4.34 0.36 -14.03
CA ALA A 8 -5.02 0.49 -15.33
C ALA A 8 -6.45 -0.06 -15.35
N LEU A 9 -6.82 -0.88 -14.36
CA LEU A 9 -8.08 -1.61 -14.30
C LEU A 9 -9.05 -1.03 -13.27
N ASP A 10 -8.59 -0.14 -12.41
CA ASP A 10 -9.39 0.48 -11.36
C ASP A 10 -10.13 1.71 -11.91
N PRO A 11 -11.47 1.64 -12.06
CA PRO A 11 -12.25 2.76 -12.59
C PRO A 11 -12.46 3.88 -11.56
N THR A 12 -12.03 3.69 -10.30
CA THR A 12 -12.26 4.64 -9.22
C THR A 12 -11.13 5.66 -9.06
N ILE A 13 -10.06 5.54 -9.85
CA ILE A 13 -8.89 6.41 -9.80
C ILE A 13 -8.63 7.05 -11.16
N GLU A 14 -8.05 8.26 -11.14
CA GLU A 14 -7.46 8.90 -12.32
C GLU A 14 -5.95 8.93 -12.13
N LEU A 15 -5.21 8.26 -13.03
CA LEU A 15 -3.76 8.22 -13.01
C LEU A 15 -3.22 8.68 -14.37
N ASP A 16 -2.16 9.48 -14.33
CA ASP A 16 -1.43 9.89 -15.53
C ASP A 16 -0.94 8.64 -16.29
N PRO A 17 -1.40 8.41 -17.54
CA PRO A 17 -0.98 7.27 -18.35
C PRO A 17 0.54 7.21 -18.55
N ASP A 18 1.22 8.36 -18.65
CA ASP A 18 2.67 8.40 -18.86
C ASP A 18 3.42 7.99 -17.59
N LEU A 19 2.92 8.35 -16.41
CA LEU A 19 3.46 7.88 -15.14
C LEU A 19 3.31 6.36 -15.02
N LEU A 20 2.12 5.82 -15.30
CA LEU A 20 1.86 4.39 -15.24
C LEU A 20 2.75 3.61 -16.23
N ALA A 21 2.91 4.11 -17.45
CA ALA A 21 3.77 3.50 -18.45
C ALA A 21 5.24 3.43 -17.99
N ARG A 22 5.76 4.50 -17.36
CA ARG A 22 7.12 4.53 -16.81
C ARG A 22 7.29 3.52 -15.67
N ILE A 23 6.33 3.44 -14.76
CA ILE A 23 6.32 2.44 -13.68
C ILE A 23 6.36 1.02 -14.27
N GLN A 24 5.48 0.72 -15.21
CA GLN A 24 5.42 -0.59 -15.88
C GLN A 24 6.74 -0.93 -16.59
N GLN A 25 7.41 0.06 -17.17
CA GLN A 25 8.68 -0.11 -17.85
C GLN A 25 9.79 -0.57 -16.89
N HIS A 26 9.91 0.08 -15.72
CA HIS A 26 10.88 -0.31 -14.69
C HIS A 26 10.56 -1.69 -14.11
N VAL A 27 9.28 -1.99 -13.83
CA VAL A 27 8.86 -3.33 -13.35
C VAL A 27 9.21 -4.42 -14.35
N THR A 28 8.98 -4.19 -15.65
CA THR A 28 9.31 -5.16 -16.71
C THR A 28 10.82 -5.45 -16.75
N ARG A 29 11.65 -4.46 -16.43
CA ARG A 29 13.11 -4.59 -16.35
C ARG A 29 13.62 -5.08 -14.99
N ARG A 30 12.73 -5.35 -14.03
CA ARG A 30 13.06 -5.70 -12.63
C ARG A 30 13.88 -4.62 -11.91
N GLU A 31 13.61 -3.36 -12.24
CA GLU A 31 14.21 -2.18 -11.61
C GLU A 31 13.28 -1.67 -10.49
N ASP A 32 13.04 -2.50 -9.48
CA ASP A 32 12.00 -2.27 -8.47
C ASP A 32 12.23 -0.96 -7.68
N ASP A 33 13.48 -0.62 -7.35
CA ASP A 33 13.82 0.64 -6.65
C ASP A 33 13.49 1.88 -7.51
N LEU A 34 13.76 1.83 -8.81
CA LEU A 34 13.45 2.93 -9.73
C LEU A 34 11.93 3.04 -9.94
N ALA A 35 11.23 1.91 -10.02
CA ALA A 35 9.78 1.91 -10.10
C ALA A 35 9.14 2.48 -8.82
N GLY A 36 9.64 2.07 -7.66
CA GLY A 36 9.18 2.56 -6.35
C GLY A 36 9.41 4.05 -6.15
N ALA A 37 10.54 4.59 -6.62
CA ALA A 37 10.84 6.02 -6.54
C ALA A 37 9.87 6.92 -7.33
N LEU A 38 9.09 6.36 -8.25
CA LEU A 38 8.04 7.08 -8.99
C LEU A 38 6.69 7.06 -8.29
N ILE A 39 6.52 6.25 -7.25
CA ILE A 39 5.25 6.07 -6.53
C ILE A 39 5.32 6.89 -5.25
N GLY A 40 4.64 8.04 -5.23
CA GLY A 40 4.47 8.84 -4.03
C GLY A 40 3.49 8.22 -3.04
N ASP A 41 3.51 8.71 -1.79
CA ASP A 41 2.68 8.18 -0.69
C ASP A 41 1.18 8.20 -1.02
N ASP A 42 0.67 9.34 -1.54
CA ASP A 42 -0.74 9.47 -1.93
C ASP A 42 -1.17 8.41 -2.95
N LEU A 43 -0.29 8.08 -3.90
CA LEU A 43 -0.58 7.06 -4.90
C LEU A 43 -0.46 5.65 -4.29
N LEU A 44 0.53 5.42 -3.42
CA LEU A 44 0.73 4.13 -2.77
C LEU A 44 -0.45 3.78 -1.85
N ASP A 45 -0.99 4.77 -1.14
CA ASP A 45 -2.08 4.61 -0.18
C ASP A 45 -3.40 4.14 -0.83
N LEU A 46 -3.60 4.39 -2.12
CA LEU A 46 -4.73 3.86 -2.88
C LEU A 46 -4.68 2.33 -3.05
N PHE A 47 -3.48 1.74 -3.01
CA PHE A 47 -3.27 0.32 -3.33
C PHE A 47 -2.70 -0.51 -2.19
N ALA A 48 -2.14 0.12 -1.16
CA ALA A 48 -1.47 -0.58 -0.09
C ALA A 48 -1.54 0.20 1.22
N PHE A 49 -1.64 -0.55 2.32
CA PHE A 49 -1.37 0.00 3.63
C PHE A 49 0.15 0.05 3.84
N SER A 50 0.69 1.25 4.06
CA SER A 50 2.14 1.47 4.08
C SER A 50 2.54 2.60 5.04
N GLY A 51 3.83 2.76 5.32
CA GLY A 51 4.31 3.83 6.21
C GLY A 51 4.42 3.44 7.69
N THR A 52 4.15 4.40 8.58
CA THR A 52 4.27 4.21 10.03
C THR A 52 3.08 3.43 10.60
N PRO A 53 3.20 2.85 11.82
CA PRO A 53 2.06 2.18 12.45
C PRO A 53 0.83 3.07 12.62
N GLU A 54 1.04 4.37 12.86
CA GLU A 54 -0.03 5.35 13.00
C GLU A 54 -0.74 5.60 11.66
N HIS A 55 0.01 5.67 10.56
CA HIS A 55 -0.57 5.80 9.21
C HIS A 55 -1.37 4.56 8.82
N VAL A 56 -0.79 3.38 9.02
CA VAL A 56 -1.44 2.09 8.76
C VAL A 56 -2.72 1.92 9.59
N ALA A 57 -2.72 2.40 10.84
CA ALA A 57 -3.92 2.41 11.67
C ALA A 57 -5.00 3.36 11.11
N GLY A 58 -4.62 4.55 10.63
CA GLY A 58 -5.53 5.47 9.94
C GLY A 58 -6.18 4.83 8.71
N GLN A 59 -5.38 4.24 7.83
CA GLN A 59 -5.88 3.55 6.64
C GLN A 59 -6.83 2.39 6.98
N ALA A 60 -6.50 1.61 8.02
CA ALA A 60 -7.38 0.55 8.49
C ALA A 60 -8.70 1.09 9.06
N ALA A 61 -8.66 2.19 9.80
CA ALA A 61 -9.86 2.85 10.32
C ALA A 61 -10.76 3.34 9.19
N GLU A 62 -10.21 3.98 8.15
CA GLU A 62 -10.97 4.44 6.98
C GLU A 62 -11.70 3.28 6.28
N VAL A 63 -11.06 2.12 6.15
CA VAL A 63 -11.68 0.93 5.55
C VAL A 63 -12.77 0.32 6.45
N PHE A 64 -12.62 0.37 7.78
CA PHE A 64 -13.69 0.02 8.70
C PHE A 64 -14.87 1.00 8.60
N ASP A 65 -14.61 2.31 8.54
CA ASP A 65 -15.63 3.34 8.37
C ASP A 65 -16.38 3.19 7.03
N ALA A 66 -15.70 2.71 5.99
CA ALA A 66 -16.30 2.35 4.70
C ALA A 66 -17.15 1.06 4.74
N GLY A 67 -17.21 0.37 5.90
CA GLY A 67 -18.08 -0.77 6.15
C GLY A 67 -17.40 -2.14 6.09
N ALA A 68 -16.06 -2.20 6.00
CA ALA A 68 -15.36 -3.47 6.14
C ALA A 68 -15.56 -4.04 7.56
N SER A 69 -15.62 -5.37 7.67
CA SER A 69 -15.68 -6.06 8.96
C SER A 69 -14.33 -6.60 9.42
N ARG A 70 -13.34 -6.65 8.52
CA ARG A 70 -12.02 -7.21 8.78
C ARG A 70 -10.98 -6.64 7.84
N VAL A 71 -9.80 -6.35 8.40
CA VAL A 71 -8.58 -5.99 7.65
C VAL A 71 -7.59 -7.15 7.77
N GLU A 72 -7.07 -7.60 6.62
CA GLU A 72 -5.96 -8.54 6.54
C GLU A 72 -4.73 -7.82 5.97
N PHE A 73 -3.67 -7.68 6.78
CA PHE A 73 -2.41 -7.15 6.28
C PHE A 73 -1.71 -8.21 5.45
N GLY A 74 -1.44 -7.94 4.17
CA GLY A 74 -0.76 -8.84 3.25
C GLY A 74 0.76 -8.65 3.20
N ASN A 75 1.43 -9.49 2.41
CA ASN A 75 2.86 -9.39 2.14
C ASN A 75 3.22 -8.00 1.55
N PRO A 76 4.40 -7.44 1.88
CA PRO A 76 5.49 -8.06 2.65
C PRO A 76 5.40 -7.92 4.17
N HIS A 77 4.31 -7.36 4.72
CA HIS A 77 4.12 -7.02 6.14
C HIS A 77 5.11 -5.99 6.73
N GLY A 78 6.18 -5.64 6.01
CA GLY A 78 7.16 -4.63 6.39
C GLY A 78 8.50 -4.84 5.68
N LEU A 79 9.52 -4.07 6.09
CA LEU A 79 10.87 -4.15 5.53
C LEU A 79 11.59 -5.48 5.83
N THR A 80 11.16 -6.18 6.89
CA THR A 80 11.59 -7.54 7.20
C THR A 80 10.38 -8.35 7.61
N PRO A 81 10.27 -9.65 7.26
CA PRO A 81 9.08 -10.43 7.54
C PRO A 81 8.70 -10.47 9.03
N HIS A 82 9.65 -10.87 9.90
CA HIS A 82 9.39 -10.96 11.34
C HIS A 82 9.21 -9.60 12.00
N GLY A 83 10.05 -8.62 11.66
CA GLY A 83 9.97 -7.28 12.24
C GLY A 83 8.69 -6.55 11.86
N GLY A 84 8.24 -6.70 10.61
CA GLY A 84 6.99 -6.15 10.12
C GLY A 84 5.77 -6.71 10.86
N ILE A 85 5.68 -8.04 10.97
CA ILE A 85 4.57 -8.70 11.69
C ILE A 85 4.55 -8.30 13.18
N ASP A 86 5.71 -8.29 13.85
CA ASP A 86 5.79 -7.88 15.26
C ASP A 86 5.38 -6.41 15.45
N LEU A 87 5.85 -5.51 14.57
CA LEU A 87 5.51 -4.10 14.61
C LEU A 87 4.00 -3.89 14.38
N LEU A 88 3.43 -4.50 13.34
CA LEU A 88 2.00 -4.45 13.05
C LEU A 88 1.18 -4.95 14.25
N GLY A 89 1.48 -6.15 14.73
CA GLY A 89 0.71 -6.78 15.82
C GLY A 89 0.78 -6.01 17.13
N ARG A 90 1.90 -5.36 17.44
CA ARG A 90 2.06 -4.58 18.69
C ARG A 90 1.52 -3.17 18.61
N ARG A 91 1.62 -2.52 17.44
CA ARG A 91 1.40 -1.07 17.33
C ARG A 91 0.08 -0.69 16.68
N VAL A 92 -0.45 -1.50 15.75
CA VAL A 92 -1.66 -1.14 14.99
C VAL A 92 -2.95 -1.47 15.77
N PRO A 93 -3.18 -2.70 16.27
CA PRO A 93 -4.42 -3.03 16.97
C PRO A 93 -4.77 -2.12 18.17
N PRO A 94 -3.82 -1.66 19.01
CA PRO A 94 -4.15 -0.72 20.09
C PRO A 94 -4.67 0.63 19.60
N LEU A 95 -4.26 1.09 18.42
CA LEU A 95 -4.69 2.38 17.84
C LEU A 95 -6.10 2.31 17.23
N LEU A 96 -6.58 1.10 16.91
CA LEU A 96 -7.91 0.86 16.36
C LEU A 96 -8.98 0.59 17.44
N ARG A 97 -8.56 0.42 18.70
CA ARG A 97 -9.46 0.22 19.85
C ARG A 97 -9.88 1.57 20.39
N GLY A 98 -10.76 2.25 19.65
CA GLY A 98 -11.50 3.45 20.05
C GLY A 98 -12.99 3.15 20.15
#